data_AF-A0A2N5M1F6-F1
#
_entry.id   AF-A0A2N5M1F6-F1
#
_cell.length_a   1.000
_cell.length_b   1.000
_cell.length_c   1.000
_cell.angle_alpha   90.00
_cell.angle_beta   90.00
_cell.angle_gamma   90.00
#
_symmetry.space_group_name_H-M   'P 1'
#
loop_
_entity.id
_entity.type
_entity.pdbx_description
1 polymer ?
#
loop_
_entity_poly.entity_id
_entity_poly.type
_entity_poly.pdbx_seq_one_letter_code
_entity_poly.pdbx_strand_id
1 'polypeptide(L)'
;MLEDFGLRVRRIRENKGISLNQYAKKLGVSSGYLSNLETGKTDKIPLTLLETLQKELVILPMNPAIHGQDDTAFRLSRLRQRHHELMARNSEAAEFLLASFEHGLDYFLNKE
;
A
#
# COMPACT_ATOMS: atom_id res chain seq x y z
N MET A 1 -13.57 7.74 -5.56
CA MET A 1 -12.99 7.34 -4.25
C MET A 1 -12.77 5.81 -4.14
N LEU A 2 -13.57 4.95 -4.81
CA LEU A 2 -13.37 3.48 -4.82
C LEU A 2 -13.11 2.86 -6.21
N GLU A 3 -13.41 3.57 -7.32
CA GLU A 3 -13.11 3.07 -8.69
C GLU A 3 -11.62 2.75 -8.91
N ASP A 4 -10.74 3.51 -8.27
CA ASP A 4 -9.29 3.29 -8.36
C ASP A 4 -8.84 2.03 -7.58
N PHE A 5 -9.61 1.56 -6.60
CA PHE A 5 -9.29 0.34 -5.85
C PHE A 5 -9.45 -0.91 -6.73
N GLY A 6 -10.57 -1.02 -7.44
CA GLY A 6 -10.82 -2.10 -8.38
C GLY A 6 -9.72 -2.25 -9.43
N LEU A 7 -9.34 -1.13 -10.04
CA LEU A 7 -8.27 -1.09 -11.05
C LEU A 7 -6.91 -1.50 -10.49
N ARG A 8 -6.63 -1.25 -9.20
CA ARG A 8 -5.41 -1.71 -8.53
C ARG A 8 -5.42 -3.20 -8.29
N VAL A 9 -6.54 -3.73 -7.80
CA VAL A 9 -6.73 -5.18 -7.60
C VAL A 9 -6.47 -5.91 -8.93
N ARG A 10 -6.98 -5.37 -10.04
CA ARG A 10 -6.71 -5.86 -11.39
C ARG A 10 -5.24 -5.81 -11.78
N ARG A 11 -4.57 -4.66 -11.61
CA ARG A 11 -3.14 -4.51 -11.92
C ARG A 11 -2.27 -5.51 -11.17
N ILE A 12 -2.54 -5.74 -9.89
CA ILE A 12 -1.79 -6.72 -9.10
C ILE A 12 -2.01 -8.13 -9.65
N ARG A 13 -3.25 -8.48 -9.99
CA ARG A 13 -3.58 -9.76 -10.60
C ARG A 13 -2.80 -9.99 -11.90
N GLU A 14 -2.79 -8.97 -12.77
CA GLU A 14 -2.10 -8.99 -14.06
C GLU A 14 -0.57 -9.07 -13.89
N ASN A 15 0.01 -8.31 -12.95
CA ASN A 15 1.44 -8.38 -12.62
C ASN A 15 1.86 -9.75 -12.06
N LYS A 16 0.96 -10.43 -11.33
CA LYS A 16 1.17 -11.81 -10.85
C LYS A 16 0.99 -12.84 -11.96
N GLY A 17 0.52 -12.45 -13.16
CA GLY A 17 0.30 -13.34 -14.29
C GLY A 17 -0.81 -14.39 -14.06
N ILE A 18 -1.73 -14.14 -13.12
CA ILE A 18 -2.77 -15.11 -12.74
C ILE A 18 -4.13 -14.73 -13.31
N SER A 19 -4.96 -15.75 -13.56
CA SER A 19 -6.31 -15.54 -14.10
C SER A 19 -7.27 -15.00 -13.04
N LEU A 20 -8.36 -14.37 -13.50
CA LEU A 20 -9.41 -13.84 -12.63
C LEU A 20 -10.03 -14.92 -11.73
N ASN A 21 -10.24 -16.13 -12.26
CA ASN A 21 -10.76 -17.26 -11.48
C ASN A 21 -9.77 -17.74 -10.42
N GLN A 22 -8.47 -17.81 -10.76
CA GLN A 22 -7.43 -18.18 -9.80
C GLN A 22 -7.34 -17.16 -8.67
N TYR A 23 -7.43 -15.87 -9.00
CA TYR A 23 -7.34 -14.81 -8.00
C TYR A 23 -8.59 -14.76 -7.12
N ALA A 24 -9.78 -14.91 -7.70
CA ALA A 24 -11.04 -15.01 -6.95
C ALA A 24 -11.01 -16.17 -5.95
N LYS A 25 -10.53 -17.33 -6.38
CA LYS A 25 -10.37 -18.52 -5.50
C LYS A 25 -9.40 -18.26 -4.35
N LYS A 26 -8.28 -17.57 -4.60
CA LYS A 26 -7.32 -17.18 -3.54
C LYS A 26 -7.92 -16.19 -2.55
N LEU A 27 -8.72 -15.24 -3.04
CA LEU A 27 -9.38 -14.22 -2.23
C LEU A 27 -10.65 -14.71 -1.52
N GLY A 28 -11.09 -15.96 -1.78
CA GLY A 28 -12.31 -16.50 -1.19
C GLY A 28 -13.60 -15.83 -1.69
N VAL A 29 -13.57 -15.23 -2.89
CA VAL A 29 -14.72 -14.53 -3.49
C VAL A 29 -15.14 -15.15 -4.82
N SER A 30 -16.33 -14.81 -5.31
CA SER A 30 -16.76 -15.25 -6.63
C SER A 30 -16.04 -14.47 -7.74
N SER A 31 -15.80 -15.12 -8.88
CA SER A 31 -15.22 -14.48 -10.07
C SER A 31 -16.07 -13.32 -10.58
N GLY A 32 -17.41 -13.46 -10.54
CA GLY A 32 -18.33 -12.38 -10.89
C GLY A 32 -18.20 -11.17 -9.97
N TYR A 33 -18.05 -11.38 -8.65
CA TYR A 33 -17.81 -10.31 -7.70
C TYR A 33 -16.47 -9.63 -7.96
N LEU A 34 -15.39 -10.39 -8.14
CA LEU A 34 -14.06 -9.84 -8.43
C LEU A 34 -14.06 -9.05 -9.75
N SER A 35 -14.76 -9.52 -10.78
CA SER A 35 -14.92 -8.78 -12.05
C SER A 35 -15.64 -7.45 -11.86
N ASN A 36 -16.75 -7.44 -11.11
CA ASN A 36 -17.46 -6.20 -10.78
C ASN A 36 -16.61 -5.24 -9.96
N LEU A 37 -15.79 -5.77 -9.05
CA LEU A 37 -14.85 -4.99 -8.26
C LEU A 37 -13.77 -4.37 -9.17
N GLU A 38 -13.11 -5.18 -10.01
CA GLU A 38 -12.05 -4.75 -10.93
C GLU A 38 -12.54 -3.74 -12.00
N THR A 39 -13.83 -3.75 -12.32
CA THR A 39 -14.46 -2.85 -13.30
C THR A 39 -15.16 -1.65 -12.67
N GLY A 40 -15.11 -1.50 -11.35
CA GLY A 40 -15.76 -0.39 -10.63
C GLY A 40 -17.28 -0.49 -10.56
N LYS A 41 -17.88 -1.60 -11.01
CA LYS A 41 -19.33 -1.86 -10.94
C LYS A 41 -19.81 -2.19 -9.52
N THR A 42 -18.90 -2.47 -8.60
CA THR A 42 -19.20 -2.57 -7.17
C THR A 42 -18.14 -1.87 -6.34
N ASP A 43 -18.61 -1.07 -5.38
CA ASP A 43 -17.84 -0.34 -4.39
C ASP A 43 -17.98 -0.96 -2.98
N LYS A 44 -18.83 -1.98 -2.84
CA LYS A 44 -19.07 -2.68 -1.59
C LYS A 44 -17.99 -3.74 -1.37
N ILE A 45 -16.98 -3.38 -0.59
CA ILE A 45 -15.89 -4.27 -0.19
C ILE A 45 -16.17 -4.79 1.23
N PRO A 46 -16.43 -6.08 1.43
CA PRO A 46 -16.57 -6.63 2.77
C PRO A 46 -15.23 -6.58 3.51
N LEU A 47 -15.27 -6.30 4.81
CA LEU A 47 -14.06 -6.18 5.65
C LEU A 47 -13.16 -7.41 5.58
N THR A 48 -13.76 -8.60 5.49
CA THR A 48 -13.05 -9.89 5.35
C THR A 48 -12.20 -9.96 4.08
N LEU A 49 -12.65 -9.35 2.98
CA LEU A 49 -11.88 -9.26 1.75
C LEU A 49 -10.74 -8.25 1.89
N LEU A 50 -10.97 -7.13 2.58
CA LEU A 50 -9.91 -6.16 2.90
C LEU A 50 -8.78 -6.79 3.72
N GLU A 51 -9.11 -7.57 4.74
CA GLU A 51 -8.12 -8.30 5.55
C GLU A 51 -7.35 -9.34 4.73
N THR A 52 -8.05 -10.06 3.86
CA THR A 52 -7.43 -11.06 2.97
C THR A 52 -6.52 -10.40 1.95
N LEU A 53 -6.96 -9.28 1.37
CA LEU A 53 -6.17 -8.44 0.48
C LEU A 53 -4.96 -7.88 1.22
N GLN A 54 -5.08 -7.41 2.46
CA GLN A 54 -3.93 -6.91 3.24
C GLN A 54 -2.88 -8.01 3.49
N LYS A 55 -3.32 -9.26 3.74
CA LYS A 55 -2.42 -10.40 3.96
C LYS A 55 -1.74 -10.88 2.67
N GLU A 56 -2.50 -10.97 1.56
CA GLU A 56 -2.01 -11.43 0.24
C GLU A 56 -1.28 -10.32 -0.55
N LEU A 57 -1.58 -9.07 -0.22
CA LEU A 57 -0.99 -7.85 -0.74
C LEU A 57 -0.25 -7.16 0.40
N VAL A 58 0.94 -7.68 0.71
CA VAL A 58 2.00 -6.98 1.48
C VAL A 58 2.32 -5.58 0.89
N ILE A 59 1.70 -5.21 -0.24
CA ILE A 59 1.78 -3.96 -0.97
C ILE A 59 0.42 -3.25 -0.94
N LEU A 60 0.07 -2.65 0.20
CA LEU A 60 -0.85 -1.52 0.20
C LEU A 60 -0.34 -0.42 1.15
N PRO A 61 0.67 0.38 0.74
CA PRO A 61 0.47 1.81 0.80
C PRO A 61 -0.47 2.17 -0.36
N MET A 62 -1.66 2.68 -0.05
CA MET A 62 -2.52 3.33 -1.04
C MET A 62 -1.65 4.29 -1.86
N ASN A 63 -1.72 4.24 -3.19
CA ASN A 63 -0.84 5.06 -4.01
C ASN A 63 -1.70 6.04 -4.82
N PRO A 64 -2.11 7.20 -4.28
CA PRO A 64 -2.84 8.20 -5.05
C PRO A 64 -1.91 9.02 -5.96
N ALA A 65 -0.87 8.43 -6.55
CA ALA A 65 -0.04 9.08 -7.57
C ALA A 65 -0.79 9.39 -8.89
N ILE A 66 -2.11 9.55 -8.83
CA ILE A 66 -2.90 10.24 -9.83
C ILE A 66 -3.63 11.36 -9.07
N HIS A 67 -3.14 12.59 -9.25
CA HIS A 67 -3.56 13.85 -8.62
C HIS A 67 -2.86 14.26 -7.31
N GLY A 68 -1.59 14.65 -7.43
CA GLY A 68 -1.23 16.07 -7.28
C GLY A 68 -1.28 16.76 -5.91
N GLN A 69 -1.72 16.14 -4.81
CA GLN A 69 -1.82 16.90 -3.55
C GLN A 69 -1.54 16.18 -2.22
N ASP A 70 -1.02 14.94 -2.19
CA ASP A 70 -0.59 14.38 -0.89
C ASP A 70 0.58 13.38 -0.96
N ASP A 71 1.67 13.75 -1.65
CA ASP A 71 2.89 12.93 -1.82
C ASP A 71 3.63 12.65 -0.50
N THR A 72 3.58 13.56 0.48
CA THR A 72 4.38 13.49 1.71
C THR A 72 3.94 12.34 2.62
N ALA A 73 2.64 12.16 2.85
CA ALA A 73 2.12 11.09 3.71
C ALA A 73 2.50 9.70 3.21
N PHE A 74 2.48 9.49 1.88
CA PHE A 74 2.90 8.22 1.27
C PHE A 74 4.40 8.02 1.29
N ARG A 75 5.18 9.09 1.10
CA ARG A 75 6.64 9.02 1.26
C ARG A 75 7.02 8.62 2.69
N LEU A 76 6.37 9.21 3.70
CA LEU A 76 6.60 8.86 5.10
C LEU A 76 6.19 7.42 5.43
N SER A 77 5.05 6.94 4.92
CA SER A 77 4.64 5.55 5.15
C SER A 77 5.63 4.54 4.53
N ARG A 78 6.13 4.81 3.33
CA ARG A 78 7.17 4.01 2.68
C ARG A 78 8.49 4.06 3.44
N LEU A 79 8.90 5.23 3.91
CA LEU A 79 10.11 5.39 4.73
C LEU A 79 10.04 4.57 6.00
N ARG A 80 8.90 4.58 6.71
CA ARG A 80 8.66 3.76 7.90
C ARG A 80 8.83 2.27 7.62
N GLN A 81 8.23 1.77 6.53
CA GLN A 81 8.38 0.35 6.16
C GLN A 81 9.85 -0.01 5.90
N ARG A 82 10.55 0.81 5.11
CA ARG A 82 11.97 0.57 4.79
C ARG A 82 12.88 0.70 6.01
N HIS A 83 12.56 1.59 6.94
CA HIS A 83 13.29 1.72 8.21
C HIS A 83 13.14 0.46 9.05
N HIS A 84 11.93 -0.10 9.16
CA HIS A 84 11.71 -1.37 9.87
C HIS A 84 12.51 -2.53 9.25
N GLU A 85 12.56 -2.62 7.92
CA GLU A 85 13.39 -3.60 7.22
C GLU A 85 14.89 -3.37 7.47
N LEU A 86 15.33 -2.12 7.57
CA LEU A 86 16.72 -1.77 7.85
C LEU A 86 17.11 -2.07 9.30
N MET A 87 16.24 -1.81 10.27
CA MET A 87 16.45 -2.14 11.68
C MET A 87 16.79 -3.62 11.87
N ALA A 88 16.14 -4.51 11.11
CA ALA A 88 16.39 -5.94 11.17
C ALA A 88 17.73 -6.36 10.51
N ARG A 89 18.27 -5.56 9.60
CA ARG A 89 19.49 -5.87 8.81
C ARG A 89 20.74 -5.17 9.33
N ASN A 90 20.59 -3.94 9.78
CA ASN A 90 21.65 -3.07 10.29
C ASN A 90 21.02 -2.01 11.20
N SER A 91 20.93 -2.33 12.49
CA SER A 91 20.33 -1.46 13.50
C SER A 91 21.09 -0.15 13.68
N GLU A 92 22.42 -0.16 13.58
CA GLU A 92 23.26 1.04 13.71
C GLU A 92 22.96 2.05 12.60
N ALA A 93 22.91 1.60 11.35
CA ALA A 93 22.57 2.47 10.21
C ALA A 93 21.12 2.98 10.28
N ALA A 94 20.19 2.15 10.77
CA ALA A 94 18.79 2.53 10.93
C ALA A 94 18.60 3.61 12.01
N GLU A 95 19.30 3.47 13.13
CA GLU A 95 19.29 4.46 14.22
C GLU A 95 19.92 5.77 13.77
N PHE A 96 21.09 5.71 13.11
CA PHE A 96 21.77 6.88 12.58
C PHE A 96 20.89 7.70 11.63
N LEU A 97 20.18 7.04 10.71
CA LEU A 97 19.30 7.72 9.76
C LEU A 97 18.07 8.33 10.43
N LEU A 98 17.49 7.65 11.43
CA LEU A 98 16.36 8.19 12.20
C LEU A 98 16.78 9.42 12.99
N ALA A 99 17.87 9.32 13.76
CA ALA A 99 18.40 10.42 14.56
C ALA A 99 18.82 11.63 13.70
N SER A 100 19.36 11.39 12.50
CA SER A 100 19.70 12.46 11.55
C SER A 100 18.46 13.18 11.03
N PHE A 101 17.38 12.44 10.77
CA PHE A 101 16.12 13.02 10.32
C PHE A 101 15.47 13.84 11.44
N GLU A 102 15.44 13.31 12.67
CA GLU A 102 14.95 14.02 13.87
C GLU A 102 15.73 15.31 14.12
N HIS A 103 17.07 15.26 14.11
CA HIS A 103 17.91 16.45 14.24
C HIS A 103 17.62 17.50 13.16
N GLY A 104 17.42 17.07 11.91
CA GLY A 104 17.05 17.98 10.84
C GLY A 104 15.73 18.68 11.11
N LEU A 105 14.71 17.93 11.55
CA LEU A 105 13.41 18.49 11.91
C LEU A 105 13.54 19.48 13.05
N ASP A 106 14.18 19.09 14.15
CA ASP A 106 14.38 19.95 15.31
C ASP A 106 15.14 21.22 14.95
N TYR A 107 16.17 21.11 14.12
CA TYR A 107 16.94 22.26 13.66
C TYR A 107 16.08 23.25 12.86
N PHE A 108 15.28 22.77 11.90
CA PHE A 108 14.49 23.66 11.05
C PHE A 108 13.19 24.14 11.70
N LEU A 109 12.65 23.42 12.68
CA LEU A 109 11.47 23.84 13.45
C LEU A 109 11.82 24.84 14.55
N ASN A 110 13.01 24.73 15.14
CA ASN A 110 13.47 25.60 16.22
C ASN A 110 14.46 26.68 15.74
N LYS A 111 14.64 26.82 14.42
CA LYS A 111 15.41 27.93 13.84
C LYS A 111 14.54 29.18 13.84
N GLU A 112 14.89 30.16 14.67
CA GLU A 112 14.41 31.54 14.54
C GLU A 112 14.92 32.20 13.25
#